data_AF-A0A524AJ31-F1
#
_entry.id   AF-A0A524AJ31-F1
#
_cell.length_a   1.000
_cell.length_b   1.000
_cell.length_c   1.000
_cell.angle_alpha   90.00
_cell.angle_beta   90.00
_cell.angle_gamma   90.00
#
_symmetry.space_group_name_H-M   'P 1'
#
loop_
_entity.id
_entity.type
_entity.pdbx_description
1 polymer ?
#
loop_
_entity_poly.entity_id
_entity_poly.type
_entity_poly.pdbx_seq_one_letter_code
_entity_poly.pdbx_strand_id
1 'polypeptide(L)' 'MANYFLIAEMLVSIALIATVLFQLRGGGIGGIFGQADSVYRTRRGIESTLLKLTIILVVLIVVFAILIATQA' A
#
# COMPACT_ATOMS: atom_id res chain seq x y z
N MET A 1 17.50 -16.47 -15.05
CA MET A 1 17.10 -16.45 -13.63
C MET A 1 16.58 -15.08 -13.19
N ALA A 2 17.14 -13.95 -13.66
CA ALA A 2 16.65 -12.60 -13.33
C ALA A 2 15.18 -12.32 -13.72
N ASN A 3 14.67 -12.89 -14.83
CA ASN A 3 13.29 -12.68 -15.26
C ASN A 3 12.23 -13.06 -14.22
N TYR A 4 12.48 -14.07 -13.38
CA TYR A 4 11.50 -14.50 -12.38
C TYR A 4 11.26 -13.42 -11.31
N PHE A 5 12.32 -12.72 -10.90
CA PHE A 5 12.20 -11.63 -9.93
C PHE A 5 11.48 -10.42 -10.52
N LEU A 6 11.74 -10.08 -11.80
CA LEU A 6 11.05 -9.00 -12.50
C LEU A 6 9.55 -9.26 -12.65
N ILE A 7 9.16 -10.51 -12.97
CA ILE A 7 7.75 -10.89 -13.05
C ILE A 7 7.10 -10.82 -11.66
N ALA A 8 7.78 -11.28 -10.61
CA ALA A 8 7.28 -11.19 -9.24
C ALA A 8 7.08 -9.72 -8.80
N GLU A 9 8.04 -8.84 -9.04
CA GLU A 9 7.96 -7.42 -8.69
C GLU A 9 6.83 -6.70 -9.43
N MET A 10 6.59 -7.05 -10.70
CA MET A 10 5.47 -6.52 -11.48
C MET A 10 4.12 -6.89 -10.85
N LEU A 11 3.95 -8.15 -10.43
CA LEU A 11 2.72 -8.60 -9.78
C LEU A 11 2.51 -7.92 -8.42
N VAL A 12 3.57 -7.77 -7.62
CA VAL A 12 3.51 -7.09 -6.32
C VAL A 12 3.16 -5.60 -6.51
N SER A 13 3.72 -4.94 -7.52
CA SER A 13 3.39 -3.54 -7.85
C SER A 13 1.91 -3.36 -8.20
N ILE A 14 1.34 -4.25 -9.00
CA ILE A 14 -0.09 -4.21 -9.34
C ILE A 14 -0.95 -4.39 -8.09
N ALA A 15 -0.60 -5.35 -7.22
CA ALA A 15 -1.30 -5.56 -5.96
C ALA A 15 -1.23 -4.34 -5.02
N LEU A 16 -0.07 -3.67 -4.97
CA LEU A 16 0.13 -2.44 -4.20
C LEU A 16 -0.75 -1.31 -4.73
N ILE A 17 -0.78 -1.08 -6.04
CA ILE A 17 -1.63 -0.06 -6.67
C ILE A 17 -3.10 -0.33 -6.33
N ALA A 18 -3.58 -1.56 -6.49
CA ALA A 18 -4.95 -1.92 -6.14
C ALA A 18 -5.26 -1.63 -4.66
N THR A 19 -4.34 -1.97 -3.75
CA THR A 19 -4.48 -1.73 -2.31
C THR A 19 -4.52 -0.24 -1.97
N VAL A 20 -3.71 0.59 -2.63
CA VAL A 20 -3.71 2.05 -2.47
C VAL A 20 -5.03 2.66 -2.95
N LEU A 21 -5.57 2.21 -4.08
CA LEU A 21 -6.87 2.65 -4.57
C LEU A 21 -8.01 2.34 -3.58
N PHE A 22 -7.95 1.19 -2.90
CA PHE A 22 -8.90 0.86 -1.85
C PHE A 22 -8.75 1.73 -0.60
N GLN A 23 -7.54 2.18 -0.25
CA GLN A 23 -7.31 3.09 0.88
C GLN A 23 -7.87 4.49 0.67
N LEU A 24 -7.86 5.00 -0.58
CA LEU A 24 -8.39 6.33 -0.91
C LEU A 24 -9.89 6.47 -0.60
N ARG A 25 -10.64 5.36 -0.56
CA ARG A 25 -12.08 5.37 -0.21
C ARG A 25 -12.36 5.54 1.28
N GLY A 26 -11.36 5.36 2.16
CA GLY A 26 -11.50 5.53 3.61
C GLY A 26 -11.31 6.97 4.10
N GLY A 27 -10.54 7.78 3.37
CA GLY A 27 -10.37 9.20 3.65
C GLY A 27 -11.55 10.01 3.09
N GLY A 28 -12.58 10.24 3.91
CA GLY A 28 -13.69 11.10 3.53
C GLY A 28 -13.22 12.52 3.16
N ILE A 29 -13.93 13.13 2.21
CA ILE A 29 -13.84 14.54 1.78
C ILE A 29 -14.09 15.57 2.91
N GLY A 30 -14.24 15.14 4.17
CA GLY A 30 -14.36 16.03 5.34
C GLY A 30 -13.06 16.78 5.68
N GLY A 31 -11.89 16.19 5.40
CA GLY A 31 -10.59 16.80 5.72
C GLY A 31 -10.19 17.99 4.83
N ILE A 32 -10.81 18.16 3.65
CA ILE A 32 -10.51 19.26 2.72
C ILE A 32 -11.27 20.55 3.03
N PHE A 33 -12.26 20.53 3.93
CA PHE A 33 -13.08 21.71 4.27
C PHE A 33 -12.71 22.40 5.58
N GLY A 34 -11.59 22.04 6.22
CA GLY A 34 -11.10 22.75 7.42
C GLY A 34 -12.05 22.72 8.63
N GLN A 35 -13.10 21.90 8.60
CA GLN A 35 -13.92 21.60 9.77
C GLN A 35 -13.05 20.86 10.77
N ALA A 36 -13.06 21.31 12.03
CA ALA A 36 -12.43 20.55 13.11
C ALA A 36 -13.07 19.15 13.13
N ASP A 37 -12.28 18.13 12.82
CA ASP A 37 -12.58 16.71 13.02
C ASP A 37 -12.77 16.48 14.53
N SER A 38 -13.91 16.93 15.07
CA SER A 38 -14.34 16.67 16.44
C SER A 38 -14.80 15.21 16.61
N VAL A 39 -14.80 14.43 15.51
CA VAL A 39 -15.11 13.01 15.50
C VAL A 39 -13.84 12.24 15.18
N TYR A 40 -13.03 11.97 16.21
CA TYR A 40 -12.01 10.94 16.16
C TYR A 40 -12.67 9.57 15.94
N ARG A 41 -12.90 9.20 14.68
CA ARG A 41 -13.36 7.84 14.36
C ARG A 41 -12.13 6.94 14.36
N THR A 42 -11.98 6.14 15.41
CA THR A 42 -10.97 5.08 15.46
C THR A 42 -11.08 4.23 14.19
N ARG A 43 -9.96 4.07 13.47
CA ARG A 43 -9.85 3.13 12.33
C ARG A 43 -10.18 1.72 12.83
N ARG A 44 -11.41 1.26 12.63
CA ARG A 44 -11.86 -0.07 13.06
C ARG A 44 -12.13 -0.94 11.83
N GLY A 45 -11.58 -2.15 11.83
CA GLY A 45 -11.81 -3.15 10.78
C GLY A 45 -10.94 -2.95 9.54
N ILE A 46 -11.60 -2.83 8.38
CA ILE A 46 -11.00 -2.94 7.04
C ILE A 46 -9.91 -1.89 6.79
N GLU A 47 -10.07 -0.66 7.25
CA GLU A 47 -9.05 0.40 7.09
C GLU A 47 -7.73 0.06 7.80
N SER A 48 -7.79 -0.54 8.99
CA SER A 48 -6.57 -0.91 9.73
C SER A 48 -5.84 -2.07 9.03
N THR A 49 -6.61 -3.02 8.49
CA THR A 49 -6.05 -4.15 7.75
C THR A 49 -5.43 -3.72 6.42
N LEU A 50 -6.11 -2.84 5.66
CA LEU A 50 -5.58 -2.29 4.41
C LEU A 50 -4.27 -1.54 4.66
N LEU A 51 -4.19 -0.73 5.71
CA LEU A 51 -2.96 -0.01 6.05
C LEU A 51 -1.80 -0.98 6.34
N LYS A 52 -2.04 -2.01 7.17
CA LYS A 52 -1.03 -3.05 7.46
C LYS A 52 -0.61 -3.81 6.21
N LEU A 53 -1.56 -4.16 5.35
CA LEU A 53 -1.32 -4.88 4.10
C LEU A 53 -0.45 -4.06 3.15
N THR A 54 -0.66 -2.74 3.09
CA THR A 54 0.14 -1.83 2.26
C THR A 54 1.56 -1.73 2.76
N ILE A 55 1.77 -1.63 4.07
CA ILE A 55 3.11 -1.64 4.68
C ILE A 55 3.84 -2.93 4.30
N ILE A 56 3.16 -4.08 4.40
CA ILE A 56 3.73 -5.38 4.02
C ILE A 56 4.11 -5.40 2.54
N LEU A 57 3.21 -4.97 1.64
CA LEU A 57 3.47 -4.92 0.19
C LEU A 57 4.62 -3.98 -0.17
N VAL A 58 4.72 -2.82 0.49
CA VAL A 58 5.82 -1.86 0.27
C VAL A 58 7.15 -2.47 0.68
N VAL A 59 7.22 -3.12 1.85
CA VAL A 59 8.44 -3.83 2.29
C VAL A 59 8.83 -4.91 1.28
N LEU A 60 7.84 -5.62 0.76
CA LEU A 60 8.03 -6.69 -0.23
C LEU A 60 8.61 -6.14 -1.56
N ILE A 61 8.14 -4.98 -2.04
CA ILE A 61 8.75 -4.28 -3.17
C ILE A 61 10.22 -3.97 -2.91
N VAL A 62 10.54 -3.39 -1.74
CA VAL A 62 11.91 -2.97 -1.44
C VAL A 62 12.85 -4.17 -1.41
N VAL A 63 12.40 -5.28 -0.81
CA VAL A 63 13.17 -6.54 -0.79
C VAL A 63 13.39 -7.07 -2.20
N PHE A 64 12.35 -7.13 -3.04
CA PHE A 64 12.50 -7.58 -4.43
C PHE A 64 13.43 -6.67 -5.23
N ALA A 65 13.30 -5.35 -5.09
CA ALA A 65 14.16 -4.38 -5.77
C ALA A 65 15.64 -4.55 -5.38
N ILE A 66 15.93 -4.78 -4.09
CA ILE A 66 17.31 -5.06 -3.62
C ILE A 66 17.81 -6.38 -4.19
N LEU A 67 17.01 -7.44 -4.14
CA LEU A 67 17.39 -8.74 -4.69
C LEU A 67 17.70 -8.63 -6.19
N ILE A 68 16.88 -7.93 -6.96
CA ILE A 68 17.13 -7.69 -8.39
C ILE A 68 18.42 -6.90 -8.58
N ALA A 69 18.63 -5.83 -7.82
CA ALA A 69 19.84 -5.02 -7.91
C ALA A 69 21.13 -5.80 -7.58
N THR A 70 21.05 -6.81 -6.71
CA THR A 70 22.19 -7.69 -6.39
C THR A 70 22.44 -8.78 -7.43
N GLN A 71 21.46 -9.10 -8.27
CA GLN A 71 21.53 -10.14 -9.30
C GLN A 71 21.72 -9.56 -10.71
N ALA A 72 21.68 -8.23 -10.85
CA ALA A 72 21.96 -7.46 -12.07
C ALA A 72 23.47 -7.21 -12.20
#